data_AF-A0A7C2Q3V4-F1
#
_entry.id   AF-A0A7C2Q3V4-F1
#
_cell.length_a   1.000
_cell.length_b   1.000
_cell.length_c   1.000
_cell.angle_alpha   90.00
_cell.angle_beta   90.00
_cell.angle_gamma   90.00
#
_symmetry.space_group_name_H-M   'P 1'
#
loop_
_entity.id
_entity.type
_entity.pdbx_description
1 polymer ?
#
loop_
_entity_poly.entity_id
_entity_poly.type
_entity_poly.pdbx_seq_one_letter_code
_entity_poly.pdbx_strand_id
1 'polypeptide(L)'
;MDKTHPPKQRRGIALLITLVTITIITVMIGILLGALDSVRKDSRNTTALLQANTYYADIAKLLKEFKEKELLFSTLYQSPIPFMSEDGAFSIIIECKPLLAGVNINWLGMEHDTKMYPKYAITQKLFDAIAVEYDLEDPGMLLEMLLEEIGTGSKFVEKERSRLFQKRGIISFQQFESILSRYQMQADDPGVGGVPWNRFFAFVPEAEAIDGDHMSAELVSLLFDVDMTIVKEEWQAGDGALAQFALTYGLEYDTKIFSKKFIEYAQCEVGFDYAQERYRFSFVDMEGEVKHFEFLGRQ
;
A
#
# COMPACT_ATOMS: atom_id res chain seq x y z
N MET A 1 -68.68 47.41 35.88
CA MET A 1 -68.39 47.57 34.45
C MET A 1 -67.20 46.69 34.10
N ASP A 2 -67.47 45.73 33.21
CA ASP A 2 -66.61 44.90 32.36
C ASP A 2 -65.24 44.39 32.86
N LYS A 3 -65.16 43.10 33.17
CA LYS A 3 -63.92 42.32 33.24
C LYS A 3 -63.88 41.38 32.03
N THR A 4 -63.33 41.85 30.92
CA THR A 4 -63.09 41.06 29.72
C THR A 4 -61.94 40.08 29.97
N HIS A 5 -62.27 38.83 30.28
CA HIS A 5 -61.30 37.74 30.23
C HIS A 5 -60.85 37.54 28.77
N PRO A 6 -59.53 37.52 28.47
CA PRO A 6 -59.07 37.27 27.10
C PRO A 6 -59.46 35.85 26.67
N PRO A 7 -59.91 35.64 25.42
CA PRO A 7 -60.43 34.35 24.99
C PRO A 7 -59.34 33.28 25.04
N LYS A 8 -59.61 32.15 25.71
CA LYS A 8 -58.71 30.98 25.89
C LYS A 8 -58.03 30.51 24.58
N GLN A 9 -58.68 30.75 23.44
CA GLN A 9 -58.21 30.41 22.10
C GLN A 9 -56.90 31.14 21.70
N ARG A 10 -56.67 32.38 22.16
CA ARG A 10 -55.43 33.12 21.86
C ARG A 10 -54.20 32.57 22.60
N ARG A 11 -54.40 31.94 23.76
CA ARG A 11 -53.30 31.31 24.53
C ARG A 11 -52.82 30.01 23.91
N GLY A 12 -53.73 29.19 23.36
CA GLY A 12 -53.36 27.95 22.66
C GLY A 12 -52.59 28.20 21.36
N ILE A 13 -53.01 29.22 20.59
CA ILE A 13 -52.32 29.64 19.36
C ILE A 13 -50.92 30.18 19.68
N ALA A 14 -50.79 31.04 20.71
CA ALA A 14 -49.48 31.55 21.13
C ALA A 14 -48.54 30.41 21.57
N LEU A 15 -49.07 29.39 22.27
CA LEU A 15 -48.30 28.23 22.73
C LEU A 15 -47.83 27.34 21.57
N LEU A 16 -48.68 27.11 20.57
CA LEU A 16 -48.31 26.41 19.34
C LEU A 16 -47.26 27.18 18.53
N ILE A 17 -47.39 28.50 18.42
CA ILE A 17 -46.40 29.35 17.77
C ILE A 17 -45.05 29.23 18.48
N THR A 18 -45.02 29.36 19.81
CA THR A 18 -43.76 29.20 20.58
C THR A 18 -43.16 27.81 20.44
N LEU A 19 -43.97 26.75 20.41
CA LEU A 19 -43.48 25.39 20.24
C LEU A 19 -42.84 25.21 18.85
N VAL A 20 -43.51 25.67 17.79
CA VAL A 20 -42.99 25.61 16.42
C VAL A 20 -41.70 26.43 16.30
N THR A 21 -41.65 27.63 16.89
CA THR A 21 -40.43 28.45 16.90
C THR A 21 -39.27 27.75 17.62
N ILE A 22 -39.51 27.16 18.79
CA ILE A 22 -38.49 26.39 19.51
C ILE A 22 -38.01 25.20 18.69
N THR A 23 -38.92 24.46 18.03
CA THR A 23 -38.55 23.34 17.17
C THR A 23 -37.68 23.79 16.00
N ILE A 24 -38.05 24.88 15.31
CA ILE A 24 -37.25 25.43 14.20
C ILE A 24 -35.85 25.85 14.68
N ILE A 25 -35.77 26.56 15.81
CA ILE A 25 -34.48 26.97 16.41
C ILE A 25 -33.64 25.74 16.75
N THR A 26 -34.24 24.71 17.34
CA THR A 26 -33.55 23.47 17.71
C THR A 26 -33.00 22.74 16.48
N VAL A 27 -33.78 22.66 15.41
CA VAL A 27 -33.33 22.08 14.13
C VAL A 27 -32.19 22.89 13.53
N MET A 28 -32.28 24.21 13.52
CA MET A 28 -31.20 25.09 13.03
C MET A 28 -29.92 24.92 13.85
N ILE A 29 -30.01 24.85 15.18
CA ILE A 29 -28.85 24.60 16.05
C ILE A 29 -28.22 23.24 15.72
N GLY A 30 -29.03 22.20 15.52
CA GLY A 30 -28.54 20.88 15.13
C GLY A 30 -27.76 20.91 13.81
N ILE A 31 -28.26 21.61 12.79
CA ILE A 31 -27.58 21.77 11.50
C ILE A 31 -26.26 22.54 11.66
N LEU A 32 -26.26 23.63 12.43
CA LEU A 32 -25.05 24.43 12.68
C LEU A 32 -23.97 23.64 13.43
N LEU A 33 -24.37 22.87 14.45
CA LEU A 33 -23.44 22.00 15.18
C LEU A 33 -22.86 20.91 14.27
N GLY A 34 -23.68 20.32 13.39
CA GLY A 34 -23.21 19.36 12.39
C GLY A 34 -22.20 19.98 11.42
N ALA A 35 -22.47 21.18 10.91
CA ALA A 35 -21.54 21.91 10.05
C ALA A 35 -20.23 22.26 10.76
N LEU A 36 -20.30 22.73 12.01
CA LEU A 36 -19.11 23.02 12.82
C LEU A 36 -18.27 21.78 13.11
N ASP A 37 -18.90 20.63 13.35
CA ASP A 37 -18.18 19.37 13.55
C ASP A 37 -17.46 18.92 12.28
N SER A 38 -18.10 19.06 11.11
CA SER A 38 -17.46 18.80 9.81
C SER A 38 -16.24 19.70 9.60
N VAL A 39 -16.38 21.02 9.79
CA VAL A 39 -15.28 21.98 9.63
C VAL A 39 -14.14 21.69 10.62
N ARG A 40 -14.45 21.30 11.85
CA ARG A 40 -13.44 20.91 12.84
C ARG A 40 -12.68 19.65 12.41
N LYS A 41 -13.37 18.64 11.89
CA LYS A 41 -12.76 17.41 11.37
C LYS A 41 -11.84 17.70 10.18
N ASP A 42 -12.30 18.51 9.23
CA ASP A 42 -11.50 18.89 8.06
C ASP A 42 -10.24 19.69 8.45
N SER A 43 -10.41 20.61 9.40
CA SER A 43 -9.28 21.38 9.96
C SER A 43 -8.29 20.47 10.70
N ARG A 44 -8.76 19.49 11.47
CA ARG A 44 -7.89 18.50 12.13
C ARG A 44 -7.11 17.66 11.13
N ASN A 45 -7.78 17.12 10.11
CA ASN A 45 -7.13 16.34 9.06
C ASN A 45 -6.07 17.16 8.31
N THR A 46 -6.37 18.41 7.99
CA THR A 46 -5.40 19.30 7.33
C THR A 46 -4.20 19.59 8.23
N THR A 47 -4.43 19.79 9.52
CA THR A 47 -3.32 20.03 10.46
C THR A 47 -2.51 18.77 10.72
N ALA A 48 -3.15 17.61 10.77
CA ALA A 48 -2.47 16.32 10.84
C ALA A 48 -1.61 16.06 9.59
N LEU A 49 -2.07 16.44 8.39
CA LEU A 49 -1.26 16.40 7.17
C LEU A 49 -0.01 17.28 7.27
N LEU A 50 -0.13 18.51 7.80
CA LEU A 50 1.02 19.38 8.03
C LEU A 50 2.03 18.78 9.03
N GLN A 51 1.52 18.16 10.10
CA GLN A 51 2.33 17.43 11.06
C GLN A 51 3.04 16.22 10.41
N ALA A 52 2.31 15.43 9.61
CA ALA A 52 2.84 14.30 8.85
C ALA A 52 3.96 14.74 7.91
N ASN A 53 3.80 15.86 7.21
CA ASN A 53 4.83 16.40 6.33
C ASN A 53 6.08 16.84 7.11
N THR A 54 5.93 17.35 8.33
CA THR A 54 7.05 17.69 9.21
C THR A 54 7.79 16.43 9.65
N TYR A 55 7.07 15.42 10.13
CA TYR A 55 7.67 14.12 10.49
C TYR A 55 8.35 13.45 9.30
N TYR A 56 7.73 13.48 8.13
CA TYR A 56 8.32 12.97 6.90
C TYR A 56 9.67 13.64 6.60
N ALA A 57 9.76 14.98 6.67
CA ALA A 57 11.00 15.70 6.42
C ALA A 57 12.10 15.35 7.43
N ASP A 58 11.75 15.23 8.71
CA ASP A 58 12.69 14.88 9.78
C ASP A 58 13.17 13.43 9.65
N ILE A 59 12.25 12.48 9.41
CA ILE A 59 12.58 11.07 9.18
C ILE A 59 13.46 10.93 7.94
N ALA A 60 13.10 11.59 6.83
CA ALA A 60 13.90 11.54 5.60
C ALA A 60 15.33 12.05 5.82
N LYS A 61 15.49 13.11 6.61
CA LYS A 61 16.80 13.62 7.00
C LYS A 61 17.57 12.61 7.84
N LEU A 62 16.94 12.03 8.87
CA LEU A 62 17.55 11.02 9.74
C LEU A 62 17.98 9.78 8.96
N LEU A 63 17.11 9.25 8.10
CA LEU A 63 17.43 8.12 7.23
C LEU A 63 18.65 8.45 6.37
N LYS A 64 18.67 9.61 5.72
CA LYS A 64 19.81 10.03 4.88
C LYS A 64 21.13 10.20 5.64
N GLU A 65 21.09 10.64 6.89
CA GLU A 65 22.29 10.86 7.71
C GLU A 65 22.82 9.57 8.39
N PHE A 66 22.00 8.51 8.46
CA PHE A 66 22.37 7.26 9.11
C PHE A 66 23.41 6.48 8.27
N LYS A 67 24.58 6.19 8.86
CA LYS A 67 25.70 5.56 8.15
C LYS A 67 25.52 4.06 7.94
N GLU A 68 24.93 3.37 8.92
CA GLU A 68 24.78 1.90 8.92
C GLU A 68 23.38 1.51 8.44
N LYS A 69 23.07 1.85 7.18
CA LYS A 69 21.73 1.67 6.58
C LYS A 69 21.22 0.24 6.69
N GLU A 70 22.08 -0.74 6.42
CA GLU A 70 21.77 -2.18 6.54
C GLU A 70 21.30 -2.56 7.95
N LEU A 71 21.99 -2.10 8.99
CA LEU A 71 21.60 -2.35 10.38
C LEU A 71 20.27 -1.67 10.73
N LEU A 72 20.06 -0.44 10.23
CA LEU A 72 18.83 0.30 10.47
C LEU A 72 17.62 -0.42 9.86
N PHE A 73 17.71 -0.77 8.58
CA PHE A 73 16.59 -1.36 7.85
C PHE A 73 16.33 -2.81 8.26
N SER A 74 17.38 -3.62 8.51
CA SER A 74 17.19 -4.97 9.08
C SER A 74 16.42 -4.93 10.41
N THR A 75 16.65 -3.91 11.24
CA THR A 75 15.87 -3.69 12.48
C THR A 75 14.43 -3.28 12.18
N LEU A 76 14.23 -2.32 11.27
CA LEU A 76 12.90 -1.81 10.89
C LEU A 76 12.01 -2.85 10.18
N TYR A 77 12.61 -3.85 9.52
CA TYR A 77 11.91 -4.93 8.85
C TYR A 77 11.39 -6.00 9.81
N GLN A 78 12.00 -6.14 10.99
CA GLN A 78 11.61 -7.16 11.97
C GLN A 78 10.38 -6.75 12.78
N SER A 79 10.25 -5.48 13.15
CA SER A 79 9.13 -5.01 13.95
C SER A 79 8.93 -3.50 13.89
N PRO A 80 7.70 -3.00 14.11
CA PRO A 80 7.44 -1.57 14.24
C PRO A 80 8.18 -0.96 15.42
N ILE A 81 8.90 0.15 15.19
CA ILE A 81 9.69 0.86 16.21
C ILE A 81 8.93 2.09 16.71
N PRO A 82 8.58 2.15 18.01
CA PRO A 82 7.99 3.35 18.61
C PRO A 82 9.04 4.40 18.97
N PHE A 83 8.76 5.66 18.66
CA PHE A 83 9.49 6.85 19.07
C PHE A 83 8.56 7.74 19.87
N MET A 84 8.88 7.99 21.14
CA MET A 84 8.08 8.83 22.03
C MET A 84 8.99 9.87 22.67
N SER A 85 8.48 11.09 22.84
CA SER A 85 9.17 12.09 23.65
C SER A 85 9.03 11.79 25.14
N GLU A 86 10.03 12.19 25.93
CA GLU A 86 10.03 11.97 27.40
C GLU A 86 8.84 12.64 28.10
N ASP A 87 8.34 13.75 27.54
CA ASP A 87 7.19 14.50 28.04
C ASP A 87 5.84 14.00 27.46
N GLY A 88 5.86 13.00 26.58
CA GLY A 88 4.67 12.47 25.91
C GLY A 88 4.02 13.42 24.90
N ALA A 89 4.69 14.52 24.54
CA ALA A 89 4.21 15.49 23.55
C ALA A 89 4.03 14.89 22.15
N PHE A 90 4.82 13.88 21.77
CA PHE A 90 4.59 13.13 20.54
C PHE A 90 4.87 11.62 20.69
N SER A 91 4.18 10.84 19.86
CA SER A 91 4.31 9.40 19.72
C SER A 91 4.20 9.04 18.25
N ILE A 92 5.24 8.38 17.73
CA ILE A 92 5.35 7.93 16.35
C ILE A 92 5.68 6.44 16.37
N ILE A 93 5.13 5.66 15.46
CA ILE A 93 5.51 4.27 15.23
C ILE A 93 5.89 4.15 13.77
N ILE A 94 7.11 3.66 13.49
CA ILE A 94 7.62 3.46 12.14
C ILE A 94 7.74 1.96 11.88
N GLU A 95 7.18 1.48 10.77
CA GLU A 95 7.31 0.12 10.26
C GLU A 95 7.84 0.21 8.83
N CYS A 96 8.84 -0.60 8.45
CA CYS A 96 9.30 -0.66 7.07
C CYS A 96 9.25 -2.08 6.54
N LYS A 97 9.12 -2.21 5.22
CA LYS A 97 9.16 -3.48 4.50
C LYS A 97 10.11 -3.36 3.31
N PRO A 98 10.88 -4.41 3.00
CA PRO A 98 11.70 -4.43 1.81
C PRO A 98 10.82 -4.45 0.57
N LEU A 99 11.00 -3.44 -0.30
CA LEU A 99 10.17 -3.27 -1.49
C LEU A 99 10.52 -4.31 -2.58
N LEU A 100 11.74 -4.85 -2.54
CA LEU A 100 12.23 -5.86 -3.49
C LEU A 100 12.16 -7.29 -2.95
N ALA A 101 11.37 -7.53 -1.90
CA ALA A 101 11.05 -8.88 -1.42
C ALA A 101 10.08 -9.66 -2.32
N GLY A 102 9.64 -9.05 -3.43
CA GLY A 102 8.86 -9.68 -4.48
C GLY A 102 9.63 -9.74 -5.81
N VAL A 103 9.16 -10.58 -6.74
CA VAL A 103 9.71 -10.63 -8.10
C VAL A 103 9.31 -9.38 -8.86
N ASN A 104 10.22 -8.74 -9.58
CA ASN A 104 9.87 -7.56 -10.37
C ASN A 104 8.93 -7.96 -11.54
N ILE A 105 7.68 -7.47 -11.51
CA ILE A 105 6.65 -7.79 -12.52
C ILE A 105 7.09 -7.37 -13.93
N ASN A 106 7.90 -6.31 -14.04
CA ASN A 106 8.35 -5.77 -15.32
C ASN A 106 9.28 -6.72 -16.07
N TRP A 107 9.84 -7.74 -15.40
CA TRP A 107 10.65 -8.76 -16.05
C TRP A 107 9.84 -9.65 -17.00
N LEU A 108 8.50 -9.67 -16.92
CA LEU A 108 7.65 -10.33 -17.93
C LEU A 108 7.89 -9.77 -19.35
N GLY A 109 8.26 -8.49 -19.47
CA GLY A 109 8.56 -7.88 -20.76
C GLY A 109 9.92 -8.23 -21.37
N MET A 110 10.72 -9.09 -20.71
CA MET A 110 12.12 -9.32 -21.07
C MET A 110 12.38 -10.63 -21.84
N GLU A 111 11.34 -11.28 -22.36
CA GLU A 111 11.43 -12.59 -23.04
C GLU A 111 12.51 -12.65 -24.13
N HIS A 112 12.66 -11.58 -24.91
CA HIS A 112 13.59 -11.53 -26.05
C HIS A 112 15.00 -11.04 -25.70
N ASP A 113 15.25 -10.63 -24.44
CA ASP A 113 16.59 -10.26 -23.99
C ASP A 113 17.30 -11.48 -23.40
N THR A 114 18.24 -12.04 -24.17
CA THR A 114 19.06 -13.20 -23.76
C THR A 114 19.76 -13.06 -22.42
N LYS A 115 20.12 -11.84 -21.99
CA LYS A 115 20.77 -11.60 -20.70
C LYS A 115 19.77 -11.56 -19.55
N MET A 116 18.55 -11.12 -19.84
CA MET A 116 17.46 -10.98 -18.87
C MET A 116 16.51 -12.20 -18.89
N TYR A 117 16.72 -13.15 -19.80
CA TYR A 117 15.91 -14.36 -19.90
C TYR A 117 15.74 -15.12 -18.57
N PRO A 118 16.77 -15.30 -17.71
CA PRO A 118 16.57 -15.93 -16.40
C PRO A 118 15.56 -15.19 -15.51
N LYS A 119 15.55 -13.85 -15.57
CA LYS A 119 14.59 -12.99 -14.85
C LYS A 119 13.19 -13.10 -15.44
N TYR A 120 13.07 -13.13 -16.76
CA TYR A 120 11.79 -13.42 -17.42
C TYR A 120 11.25 -14.79 -17.00
N ALA A 121 12.08 -15.83 -17.07
CA ALA A 121 11.68 -17.20 -16.79
C ALA A 121 11.17 -17.39 -15.34
N ILE A 122 11.82 -16.77 -14.35
CA ILE A 122 11.34 -16.84 -12.96
C ILE A 122 10.03 -16.08 -12.76
N THR A 123 9.87 -14.91 -13.39
CA THR A 123 8.64 -14.12 -13.28
C THR A 123 7.47 -14.80 -13.99
N GLN A 124 7.70 -15.38 -15.17
CA GLN A 124 6.69 -16.17 -15.88
C GLN A 124 6.29 -17.41 -15.08
N LYS A 125 7.27 -18.18 -14.55
CA LYS A 125 7.02 -19.34 -13.69
C LYS A 125 6.15 -18.95 -12.48
N LEU A 126 6.48 -17.84 -11.82
CA LEU A 126 5.70 -17.35 -10.69
C LEU A 126 4.27 -16.97 -11.10
N PHE A 127 4.11 -16.26 -12.21
CA PHE A 127 2.79 -15.90 -12.73
C PHE A 127 1.94 -17.15 -13.01
N ASP A 128 2.52 -18.15 -13.69
CA ASP A 128 1.84 -19.41 -13.99
C ASP A 128 1.47 -20.17 -12.69
N ALA A 129 2.36 -20.18 -11.70
CA ALA A 129 2.10 -20.80 -10.41
C ALA A 129 0.95 -20.10 -9.64
N ILE A 130 0.92 -18.76 -9.65
CA ILE A 130 -0.18 -17.99 -9.06
C ILE A 130 -1.49 -18.28 -9.81
N ALA A 131 -1.46 -18.32 -11.14
CA ALA A 131 -2.63 -18.60 -11.95
C ALA A 131 -3.27 -19.96 -11.62
N VAL A 132 -2.43 -20.97 -11.37
CA VAL A 132 -2.88 -22.31 -10.96
C VAL A 132 -3.35 -22.33 -9.50
N GLU A 133 -2.57 -21.78 -8.56
CA GLU A 133 -2.87 -21.80 -7.13
C GLU A 133 -4.17 -21.07 -6.79
N TYR A 134 -4.45 -19.97 -7.49
CA TYR A 134 -5.62 -19.12 -7.27
C TYR A 134 -6.74 -19.34 -8.29
N ASP A 135 -6.61 -20.34 -9.17
CA ASP A 135 -7.62 -20.75 -10.15
C ASP A 135 -8.14 -19.56 -11.00
N LEU A 136 -7.21 -18.83 -11.63
CA LEU A 136 -7.58 -17.68 -12.47
C LEU A 136 -8.31 -18.14 -13.74
N GLU A 137 -9.40 -17.47 -14.09
CA GLU A 137 -10.31 -17.91 -15.17
C GLU A 137 -9.67 -17.81 -16.57
N ASP A 138 -8.98 -16.70 -16.85
CA ASP A 138 -8.22 -16.50 -18.10
C ASP A 138 -6.85 -15.89 -17.81
N PRO A 139 -5.85 -16.70 -17.42
CA PRO A 139 -4.51 -16.21 -17.12
C PRO A 139 -3.83 -15.57 -18.33
N GLY A 140 -4.16 -16.04 -19.54
CA GLY A 140 -3.59 -15.56 -20.79
C GLY A 140 -3.99 -14.11 -21.07
N MET A 141 -5.26 -13.78 -20.87
CA MET A 141 -5.74 -12.40 -21.02
C MET A 141 -5.11 -11.46 -19.97
N LEU A 142 -4.97 -11.90 -18.71
CA LEU A 142 -4.29 -11.09 -17.69
C LEU A 142 -2.83 -10.83 -18.09
N LEU A 143 -2.11 -11.87 -18.55
CA LEU A 143 -0.73 -11.74 -19.01
C LEU A 143 -0.61 -10.76 -20.18
N GLU A 144 -1.52 -10.82 -21.15
CA GLU A 144 -1.55 -9.88 -22.27
C GLU A 144 -1.72 -8.43 -21.79
N MET A 145 -2.65 -8.17 -20.86
CA MET A 145 -2.85 -6.84 -20.29
C MET A 145 -1.61 -6.32 -19.54
N LEU A 146 -0.90 -7.20 -18.83
CA LEU A 146 0.35 -6.86 -18.15
C LEU A 146 1.46 -6.51 -19.14
N LEU A 147 1.66 -7.34 -20.18
CA LEU A 147 2.65 -7.08 -21.23
C LEU A 147 2.33 -5.81 -22.01
N GLU A 148 1.06 -5.50 -22.22
CA GLU A 148 0.64 -4.24 -22.84
C GLU A 148 1.05 -3.03 -21.98
N GLU A 149 0.88 -3.10 -20.66
CA GLU A 149 1.25 -2.03 -19.75
C GLU A 149 2.77 -1.89 -19.59
N ILE A 150 3.49 -3.02 -19.60
CA ILE A 150 4.96 -3.04 -19.58
C ILE A 150 5.53 -2.41 -20.86
N GLY A 151 4.82 -2.55 -21.99
CA GLY A 151 5.18 -1.96 -23.28
C GLY A 151 5.71 -2.97 -24.30
N THR A 152 5.50 -4.26 -24.08
CA THR A 152 5.98 -5.36 -24.94
C THR A 152 4.85 -6.12 -25.67
N GLY A 153 3.57 -5.77 -25.44
CA GLY A 153 2.41 -6.41 -26.07
C GLY A 153 2.13 -6.02 -27.54
N SER A 154 1.55 -6.95 -28.31
CA SER A 154 1.14 -6.76 -29.70
C SER A 154 -0.23 -6.06 -29.84
N LYS A 155 -0.23 -4.78 -30.21
CA LYS A 155 -1.19 -4.07 -31.10
C LYS A 155 -2.73 -4.28 -30.99
N PHE A 156 -3.32 -4.89 -29.97
CA PHE A 156 -4.79 -4.99 -29.86
C PHE A 156 -5.40 -3.85 -29.00
N VAL A 157 -5.91 -2.84 -29.72
CA VAL A 157 -7.07 -1.95 -29.39
C VAL A 157 -7.15 -1.40 -27.94
N GLU A 158 -6.63 -0.20 -27.64
CA GLU A 158 -7.41 1.06 -27.68
C GLU A 158 -6.46 2.27 -27.86
N LYS A 159 -6.37 2.78 -29.10
CA LYS A 159 -5.43 3.86 -29.48
C LYS A 159 -5.79 5.25 -28.94
N GLU A 160 -6.82 5.40 -28.11
CA GLU A 160 -7.38 6.73 -27.80
C GLU A 160 -6.77 7.45 -26.58
N ARG A 161 -5.96 6.80 -25.74
CA ARG A 161 -5.37 7.47 -24.56
C ARG A 161 -3.85 7.75 -24.63
N SER A 162 -3.13 7.17 -25.57
CA SER A 162 -1.65 7.09 -25.49
C SER A 162 -0.92 7.95 -26.52
N ARG A 163 -1.05 9.29 -26.41
CA ARG A 163 -0.11 10.23 -27.05
C ARG A 163 0.83 10.93 -26.06
N LEU A 164 0.62 10.76 -24.75
CA LEU A 164 1.34 11.48 -23.68
C LEU A 164 2.04 10.58 -22.65
N PHE A 165 1.79 9.26 -22.65
CA PHE A 165 2.44 8.32 -21.71
C PHE A 165 3.44 7.44 -22.45
N GLN A 166 4.73 7.72 -22.27
CA GLN A 166 5.76 6.70 -22.48
C GLN A 166 5.47 5.60 -21.45
N LYS A 167 5.00 4.43 -21.89
CA LYS A 167 4.84 3.27 -20.99
C LYS A 167 6.24 2.90 -20.48
N ARG A 168 6.48 3.02 -19.17
CA ARG A 168 7.77 2.79 -18.50
C ARG A 168 7.68 1.61 -17.54
N GLY A 169 6.93 0.58 -17.92
CA GLY A 169 6.60 -0.48 -16.98
C GLY A 169 5.46 -0.12 -16.02
N ILE A 170 5.18 -1.07 -15.15
CA ILE A 170 4.31 -0.96 -13.99
C ILE A 170 5.16 -0.46 -12.82
N ILE A 171 4.94 0.80 -12.42
CA ILE A 171 5.76 1.56 -11.46
C ILE A 171 5.16 1.61 -10.05
N SER A 172 3.96 1.07 -9.85
CA SER A 172 3.27 1.09 -8.56
C SER A 172 2.24 -0.02 -8.45
N PHE A 173 1.90 -0.40 -7.22
CA PHE A 173 0.84 -1.37 -6.97
C PHE A 173 -0.54 -0.83 -7.39
N GLN A 174 -0.81 0.47 -7.21
CA GLN A 174 -2.08 1.08 -7.62
C GLN A 174 -2.30 1.01 -9.14
N GLN A 175 -1.23 1.19 -9.93
CA GLN A 175 -1.30 0.99 -11.39
C GLN A 175 -1.64 -0.47 -11.72
N PHE A 176 -1.03 -1.43 -11.01
CA PHE A 176 -1.32 -2.85 -11.17
C PHE A 176 -2.75 -3.20 -10.78
N GLU A 177 -3.27 -2.71 -9.65
CA GLU A 177 -4.66 -2.89 -9.23
C GLU A 177 -5.66 -2.37 -10.27
N SER A 178 -5.33 -1.26 -10.96
CA SER A 178 -6.17 -0.79 -12.07
C SER A 178 -6.21 -1.77 -13.24
N ILE A 179 -5.13 -2.50 -13.51
CA ILE A 179 -5.10 -3.56 -14.53
C ILE A 179 -5.97 -4.74 -14.06
N LEU A 180 -5.79 -5.19 -12.82
CA LEU A 180 -6.57 -6.28 -12.23
C LEU A 180 -8.07 -5.97 -12.25
N SER A 181 -8.46 -4.75 -11.92
CA SER A 181 -9.87 -4.33 -11.93
C SER A 181 -10.47 -4.40 -13.34
N ARG A 182 -9.71 -4.03 -14.38
CA ARG A 182 -10.16 -4.19 -15.77
C ARG A 182 -10.26 -5.66 -16.16
N TYR A 183 -9.27 -6.46 -15.78
CA TYR A 183 -9.25 -7.89 -16.02
C TYR A 183 -10.45 -8.59 -15.38
N GLN A 184 -10.68 -8.35 -14.09
CA GLN A 184 -11.82 -8.88 -13.32
C GLN A 184 -13.16 -8.64 -14.04
N MET A 185 -13.36 -7.44 -14.61
CA MET A 185 -14.58 -7.11 -15.34
C MET A 185 -14.67 -7.80 -16.71
N GLN A 186 -13.54 -8.03 -17.38
CA GLN A 186 -13.52 -8.61 -18.74
C GLN A 186 -13.58 -10.14 -18.71
N ALA A 187 -12.91 -10.77 -17.74
CA ALA A 187 -12.89 -12.21 -17.55
C ALA A 187 -14.09 -12.75 -16.76
N ASP A 188 -14.83 -11.87 -16.08
CA ASP A 188 -15.79 -12.25 -15.03
C ASP A 188 -15.12 -13.10 -13.94
N ASP A 189 -13.88 -12.74 -13.58
CA ASP A 189 -13.07 -13.43 -12.57
C ASP A 189 -13.10 -12.67 -11.24
N PRO A 190 -14.02 -12.99 -10.31
CA PRO A 190 -14.05 -12.38 -8.99
C PRO A 190 -12.88 -12.81 -8.09
N GLY A 191 -12.21 -13.93 -8.41
CA GLY A 191 -11.13 -14.53 -7.63
C GLY A 191 -9.83 -13.75 -7.71
N VAL A 192 -9.55 -13.11 -8.84
CA VAL A 192 -8.31 -12.33 -9.09
C VAL A 192 -8.03 -11.25 -8.03
N GLY A 193 -9.08 -10.66 -7.45
CA GLY A 193 -8.96 -9.66 -6.38
C GLY A 193 -8.58 -10.23 -5.02
N GLY A 194 -8.75 -11.54 -4.82
CA GLY A 194 -8.36 -12.26 -3.61
C GLY A 194 -6.89 -12.66 -3.55
N VAL A 195 -6.16 -12.57 -4.66
CA VAL A 195 -4.75 -12.90 -4.73
C VAL A 195 -3.91 -11.81 -4.03
N PRO A 196 -3.01 -12.16 -3.09
CA PRO A 196 -2.16 -11.20 -2.39
C PRO A 196 -0.96 -10.78 -3.25
N TRP A 197 -1.22 -10.14 -4.39
CA TRP A 197 -0.23 -9.79 -5.42
C TRP A 197 0.99 -9.02 -4.89
N ASN A 198 0.80 -8.15 -3.91
CA ASN A 198 1.86 -7.37 -3.27
C ASN A 198 2.84 -8.22 -2.43
N ARG A 199 2.51 -9.49 -2.14
CA ARG A 199 3.44 -10.45 -1.52
C ARG A 199 4.30 -11.18 -2.52
N PHE A 200 3.91 -11.16 -3.79
CA PHE A 200 4.56 -11.90 -4.88
C PHE A 200 5.40 -11.00 -5.78
N PHE A 201 4.89 -9.81 -6.09
CA PHE A 201 5.51 -8.91 -7.05
C PHE A 201 6.00 -7.61 -6.42
N ALA A 202 7.15 -7.15 -6.93
CA ALA A 202 7.68 -5.82 -6.73
C ALA A 202 7.38 -4.94 -7.97
N PHE A 203 7.10 -3.66 -7.72
CA PHE A 203 6.68 -2.68 -8.74
C PHE A 203 7.73 -1.59 -8.95
N VAL A 204 8.99 -2.01 -9.11
CA VAL A 204 10.15 -1.11 -9.27
C VAL A 204 10.84 -1.45 -10.60
N PRO A 205 10.57 -0.74 -11.71
CA PRO A 205 11.06 -1.13 -13.04
C PRO A 205 12.59 -1.26 -13.12
N GLU A 206 13.32 -0.42 -12.41
CA GLU A 206 14.78 -0.38 -12.39
C GLU A 206 15.41 -1.50 -11.54
N ALA A 207 14.61 -2.25 -10.77
CA ALA A 207 15.13 -3.28 -9.89
C ALA A 207 15.80 -4.43 -10.67
N GLU A 208 17.07 -4.67 -10.35
CA GLU A 208 17.89 -5.69 -11.01
C GLU A 208 17.98 -7.01 -10.24
N ALA A 209 17.54 -7.05 -8.99
CA ALA A 209 17.62 -8.25 -8.15
C ALA A 209 16.45 -8.32 -7.17
N ILE A 210 16.20 -9.52 -6.65
CA ILE A 210 15.24 -9.81 -5.58
C ILE A 210 16.00 -9.81 -4.24
N ASP A 211 15.43 -9.17 -3.23
CA ASP A 211 15.83 -9.38 -1.83
C ASP A 211 15.31 -10.74 -1.36
N GLY A 212 16.10 -11.78 -1.62
CA GLY A 212 15.73 -13.16 -1.36
C GLY A 212 15.56 -13.47 0.14
N ASP A 213 16.24 -12.72 1.00
CA ASP A 213 16.27 -12.98 2.44
C ASP A 213 14.99 -12.49 3.15
N HIS A 214 14.24 -11.59 2.51
CA HIS A 214 13.03 -11.00 3.09
C HIS A 214 11.74 -11.37 2.37
N MET A 215 11.79 -12.38 1.48
CA MET A 215 10.60 -12.87 0.79
C MET A 215 9.53 -13.38 1.76
N SER A 216 8.27 -13.29 1.33
CA SER A 216 7.16 -13.92 2.03
C SER A 216 7.26 -15.45 1.95
N ALA A 217 6.73 -16.15 2.95
CA ALA A 217 6.66 -17.61 2.94
C ALA A 217 5.87 -18.13 1.72
N GLU A 218 4.80 -17.43 1.34
CA GLU A 218 4.01 -17.71 0.15
C GLU A 218 4.87 -17.66 -1.12
N LEU A 219 5.70 -16.62 -1.26
CA LEU A 219 6.57 -16.48 -2.43
C LEU A 219 7.65 -17.55 -2.47
N VAL A 220 8.27 -17.88 -1.34
CA VAL A 220 9.27 -18.97 -1.24
C VAL A 220 8.65 -20.29 -1.66
N SER A 221 7.45 -20.62 -1.18
CA SER A 221 6.71 -21.83 -1.54
C SER A 221 6.50 -21.92 -3.05
N LEU A 222 5.99 -20.86 -3.70
CA LEU A 222 5.71 -20.86 -5.13
C LEU A 222 6.98 -20.86 -6.00
N LEU A 223 8.03 -20.11 -5.62
CA LEU A 223 9.26 -20.03 -6.42
C LEU A 223 10.02 -21.36 -6.42
N PHE A 224 10.12 -22.00 -5.26
CA PHE A 224 10.93 -23.19 -5.05
C PHE A 224 10.15 -24.51 -5.08
N ASP A 225 8.82 -24.44 -5.29
CA ASP A 225 7.94 -25.62 -5.30
C ASP A 225 8.06 -26.44 -4.01
N VAL A 226 8.05 -25.73 -2.87
CA VAL A 226 8.14 -26.32 -1.53
C VAL A 226 6.79 -26.20 -0.85
N ASP A 227 6.34 -27.28 -0.21
CA ASP A 227 5.07 -27.30 0.50
C ASP A 227 4.97 -26.16 1.53
N MET A 228 3.86 -25.43 1.48
CA MET A 228 3.61 -24.25 2.31
C MET A 228 3.67 -24.55 3.81
N THR A 229 3.37 -25.78 4.24
CA THR A 229 3.48 -26.19 5.66
C THR A 229 4.93 -26.18 6.10
N ILE A 230 5.82 -26.73 5.27
CA ILE A 230 7.27 -26.75 5.52
C ILE A 230 7.80 -25.32 5.55
N VAL A 231 7.44 -24.51 4.56
CA VAL A 231 7.90 -23.12 4.50
C VAL A 231 7.43 -22.34 5.72
N LYS A 232 6.18 -22.48 6.19
CA LYS A 232 5.69 -21.77 7.37
C LYS A 232 6.42 -22.14 8.67
N GLU A 233 6.87 -23.38 8.79
CA GLU A 233 7.58 -23.85 10.00
C GLU A 233 9.05 -23.41 10.00
N GLU A 234 9.67 -23.38 8.81
CA GLU A 234 11.14 -23.38 8.68
C GLU A 234 11.68 -22.10 8.02
N TRP A 235 10.83 -21.33 7.33
CA TRP A 235 11.19 -20.02 6.78
C TRP A 235 11.08 -18.93 7.84
N GLN A 236 12.21 -18.29 8.11
CA GLN A 236 12.28 -17.07 8.91
C GLN A 236 13.01 -16.01 8.10
N ALA A 237 12.27 -15.01 7.64
CA ALA A 237 12.83 -13.89 6.88
C ALA A 237 13.90 -13.14 7.69
N GLY A 238 14.98 -12.76 7.02
CA GLY A 238 16.12 -12.04 7.60
C GLY A 238 17.44 -12.44 6.93
N ASP A 239 18.52 -11.76 7.32
CA ASP A 239 19.83 -11.90 6.68
C ASP A 239 20.30 -13.37 6.59
N GLY A 240 20.59 -13.82 5.36
CA GLY A 240 21.04 -15.18 5.06
C GLY A 240 19.95 -16.25 5.04
N ALA A 241 18.67 -15.89 5.24
CA ALA A 241 17.55 -16.82 5.27
C ALA A 241 17.46 -17.68 4.00
N LEU A 242 17.60 -17.08 2.82
CA LEU A 242 17.49 -17.82 1.56
C LEU A 242 18.60 -18.85 1.41
N ALA A 243 19.83 -18.47 1.75
CA ALA A 243 20.97 -19.37 1.67
C ALA A 243 20.84 -20.55 2.65
N GLN A 244 20.42 -20.28 3.89
CA GLN A 244 20.19 -21.28 4.92
C GLN A 244 19.06 -22.26 4.51
N PHE A 245 17.94 -21.73 4.02
CA PHE A 245 16.80 -22.52 3.59
C PHE A 245 17.16 -23.38 2.38
N ALA A 246 17.81 -22.80 1.37
CA ALA A 246 18.26 -23.53 0.19
C ALA A 246 19.24 -24.67 0.51
N LEU A 247 20.18 -24.43 1.44
CA LEU A 247 21.11 -25.47 1.90
C LEU A 247 20.38 -26.61 2.61
N THR A 248 19.39 -26.29 3.44
CA THR A 248 18.64 -27.27 4.25
C THR A 248 17.80 -28.20 3.37
N TYR A 249 17.17 -27.66 2.32
CA TYR A 249 16.27 -28.40 1.43
C TYR A 249 16.90 -28.82 0.10
N GLY A 250 18.20 -28.57 -0.09
CA GLY A 250 18.92 -28.93 -1.32
C GLY A 250 18.43 -28.16 -2.56
N LEU A 251 17.98 -26.92 -2.37
CA LEU A 251 17.48 -26.07 -3.45
C LEU A 251 18.64 -25.32 -4.12
N GLU A 252 18.54 -25.16 -5.44
CA GLU A 252 19.45 -24.31 -6.20
C GLU A 252 18.73 -23.01 -6.58
N TYR A 253 19.45 -21.89 -6.50
CA TYR A 253 18.95 -20.58 -6.93
C TYR A 253 20.03 -19.76 -7.63
N ASP A 254 19.62 -18.92 -8.58
CA ASP A 254 20.57 -18.06 -9.30
C ASP A 254 20.92 -16.83 -8.48
N THR A 255 22.14 -16.84 -7.95
CA THR A 255 22.70 -15.71 -7.19
C THR A 255 22.91 -14.41 -7.98
N LYS A 256 22.61 -14.40 -9.28
CA LYS A 256 22.52 -13.17 -10.09
C LYS A 256 21.12 -12.55 -10.08
N ILE A 257 20.10 -13.33 -9.76
CA ILE A 257 18.71 -12.87 -9.63
C ILE A 257 18.45 -12.47 -8.17
N PHE A 258 18.92 -13.27 -7.21
CA PHE A 258 18.79 -12.99 -5.79
C PHE A 258 20.01 -12.24 -5.28
N SER A 259 19.78 -11.10 -4.64
CA SER A 259 20.86 -10.30 -4.07
C SER A 259 21.54 -11.03 -2.91
N LYS A 260 22.87 -10.90 -2.82
CA LYS A 260 23.66 -11.34 -1.67
C LYS A 260 23.92 -10.22 -0.67
N LYS A 261 23.45 -9.01 -0.98
CA LYS A 261 23.74 -7.79 -0.25
C LYS A 261 22.44 -7.08 0.05
N PHE A 262 22.43 -6.35 1.15
CA PHE A 262 21.38 -5.40 1.46
C PHE A 262 21.08 -4.49 0.26
N ILE A 263 19.80 -4.37 -0.08
CA ILE A 263 19.30 -3.47 -1.11
C ILE A 263 18.48 -2.38 -0.42
N GLU A 264 18.88 -1.12 -0.62
CA GLU A 264 18.25 0.03 0.04
C GLU A 264 16.96 0.45 -0.69
N TYR A 265 15.95 -0.43 -0.67
CA TYR A 265 14.62 -0.18 -1.21
C TYR A 265 13.60 -0.58 -0.16
N ALA A 266 13.06 0.40 0.54
CA ALA A 266 12.15 0.20 1.65
C ALA A 266 10.86 0.99 1.46
N GLN A 267 9.72 0.35 1.68
CA GLN A 267 8.46 1.06 1.90
C GLN A 267 8.24 1.18 3.40
N CYS A 268 8.08 2.41 3.89
CA CYS A 268 7.85 2.67 5.30
C CYS A 268 6.47 3.27 5.52
N GLU A 269 5.81 2.81 6.58
CA GLU A 269 4.58 3.38 7.11
C GLU A 269 4.85 3.99 8.48
N VAL A 270 4.28 5.16 8.70
CA VAL A 270 4.44 5.93 9.94
C VAL A 270 3.08 6.23 10.52
N GLY A 271 2.81 5.67 11.69
CA GLY A 271 1.65 5.99 12.51
C GLY A 271 1.99 7.05 13.54
N PHE A 272 1.09 8.02 13.77
CA PHE A 272 1.29 9.04 14.79
C PHE A 272 -0.03 9.50 15.39
N ASP A 273 0.02 10.00 16.62
CA ASP A 273 -1.13 10.56 17.32
C ASP A 273 -1.21 12.08 17.13
N TYR A 274 -2.39 12.60 16.83
CA TYR A 274 -2.67 14.03 16.75
C TYR A 274 -4.09 14.33 17.21
N ALA A 275 -4.25 15.26 18.16
CA ALA A 275 -5.55 15.67 18.69
C ALA A 275 -6.47 14.51 19.15
N GLN A 276 -5.89 13.49 19.79
CA GLN A 276 -6.57 12.25 20.26
C GLN A 276 -7.05 11.31 19.14
N GLU A 277 -6.62 11.53 17.90
CA GLU A 277 -6.86 10.64 16.77
C GLU A 277 -5.53 10.08 16.26
N ARG A 278 -5.56 8.88 15.68
CA ARG A 278 -4.38 8.24 15.08
C ARG A 278 -4.40 8.43 13.58
N TYR A 279 -3.27 8.85 13.04
CA TYR A 279 -3.07 9.10 11.63
C TYR A 279 -1.94 8.25 11.09
N ARG A 280 -1.92 8.05 9.77
CA ARG A 280 -0.86 7.31 9.09
C ARG A 280 -0.43 8.01 7.80
N PHE A 281 0.85 7.92 7.49
CA PHE A 281 1.38 8.21 6.16
C PHE A 281 2.38 7.13 5.75
N SER A 282 2.68 7.05 4.47
CA SER A 282 3.72 6.16 3.94
C SER A 282 4.70 6.92 3.06
N PHE A 283 5.86 6.33 2.84
CA PHE A 283 6.87 6.80 1.90
C PHE A 283 7.73 5.64 1.42
N VAL A 284 8.53 5.88 0.39
CA VAL A 284 9.52 4.93 -0.12
C VAL A 284 10.91 5.54 0.02
N ASP A 285 11.86 4.80 0.60
CA ASP A 285 13.29 5.10 0.55
C ASP A 285 13.91 4.25 -0.57
N MET A 286 14.50 4.91 -1.56
CA MET A 286 15.26 4.29 -2.65
C MET A 286 16.67 4.85 -2.64
N GLU A 287 17.64 4.05 -2.20
CA GLU A 287 19.07 4.40 -2.17
C GLU A 287 19.35 5.72 -1.43
N GLY A 288 18.64 5.94 -0.33
CA GLY A 288 18.76 7.15 0.51
C GLY A 288 17.98 8.35 -0.02
N GLU A 289 17.27 8.21 -1.13
CA GLU A 289 16.28 9.17 -1.60
C GLU A 289 14.88 8.80 -1.12
N VAL A 290 14.42 9.51 -0.09
CA VAL A 290 13.05 9.37 0.41
C VAL A 290 12.08 10.13 -0.50
N LYS A 291 11.13 9.40 -1.07
CA LYS A 291 10.14 9.88 -2.05
C LYS A 291 8.75 9.31 -1.77
N HIS A 292 7.78 9.74 -2.58
CA HIS A 292 6.42 9.19 -2.60
C HIS A 292 5.68 9.27 -1.26
N PHE A 293 5.78 10.43 -0.59
CA PHE A 293 4.94 10.72 0.57
C PHE A 293 3.45 10.58 0.21
N GLU A 294 2.75 9.72 0.94
CA GLU A 294 1.30 9.53 0.83
C GLU A 294 0.65 9.61 2.20
N PHE A 295 -0.25 10.57 2.38
CA PHE A 295 -1.03 10.69 3.60
C PHE A 295 -2.26 9.78 3.53
N LEU A 296 -2.27 8.73 4.36
CA LEU A 296 -3.33 7.72 4.38
C LEU A 296 -4.53 8.13 5.25
N GLY A 297 -4.42 9.25 5.98
CA GLY A 297 -5.50 9.80 6.78
C GLY A 297 -5.67 9.14 8.15
N ARG A 298 -6.85 9.34 8.73
CA ARG A 298 -7.23 8.85 10.05
C ARG A 298 -7.48 7.34 10.00
N GLN A 299 -6.97 6.61 10.99
CA GLN A 299 -7.21 5.18 11.21
C GLN A 299 -8.52 4.93 11.96
#